data_AF-A0A1S4AD09-F1
#
_entry.id   AF-A0A1S4AD09-F1
#
_cell.length_a   1.000
_cell.length_b   1.000
_cell.length_c   1.000
_cell.angle_alpha   90.00
_cell.angle_beta   90.00
_cell.angle_gamma   90.00
#
_symmetry.space_group_name_H-M   'P 1'
#
loop_
_entity.id
_entity.type
_entity.pdbx_description
1 polymer ?
#
loop_
_entity_poly.entity_id
_entity_poly.type
_entity_poly.pdbx_seq_one_letter_code
_entity_poly.pdbx_strand_id
1 'polypeptide(L)'
;MAASSGGPIFLKSINSSGVVKGGEYIANLFIKSIEEVGASNVVQVITDNASNMKLVGSTVEQTYPHIFWTPCVVHSLNLALKNMCQPSEKSTQFINCKWILDLIGEVSSLKNFVLNHDMAHALFQKHSALSLLKVAEMRFASHVVMASHVHQVKASLERMVMDDDWRNYKGDKVIEAKTREIKSLVMNDEWWDKIEYFLKFTEPIVSMLRSADLDAPKLHLVYDMWDTMIEKVKAIIFEQEGNDLIVGQSYFFYTIQEILVVRWNKSNTLLHCMAHSLVPKYYHESWLKGEGNGVRRLAPNENREISLNRVKYFQRYFKDSNDLKQASLEYGVFASGSGFFSETHVVEAMMYEEPLSWWANHSVNALLLQSLAYKLLSQPASSSCCERNWSTYSLIHSIKRNKLETSRAEDLVFMYYNLCLFSRQKETYTSGPSKYWDVVYVNPFVIGKYQAVLIKLSPGAGAKARKESNPVKPSVWGSSL
;
A
#
# COMPACT_ATOMS: atom_id res chain seq x y z
N MET A 1 10.15 5.05 -10.37
CA MET A 1 9.33 6.24 -10.05
C MET A 1 10.07 7.10 -9.04
N ALA A 2 9.69 8.37 -8.90
CA ALA A 2 10.01 9.24 -7.79
C ALA A 2 8.75 9.84 -7.19
N ALA A 3 8.85 10.34 -5.97
CA ALA A 3 7.78 11.13 -5.35
C ALA A 3 8.39 12.38 -4.72
N SER A 4 7.62 13.47 -4.68
CA SER A 4 8.01 14.75 -4.08
C SER A 4 6.79 15.41 -3.43
N SER A 5 6.94 16.59 -2.84
CA SER A 5 5.79 17.40 -2.39
C SER A 5 4.86 17.77 -3.55
N GLY A 6 5.36 17.83 -4.78
CA GLY A 6 4.58 18.04 -6.00
C GLY A 6 3.96 16.75 -6.56
N GLY A 7 3.94 15.66 -5.80
CA GLY A 7 3.38 14.37 -6.20
C GLY A 7 4.40 13.40 -6.82
N PRO A 8 3.93 12.21 -7.24
CA PRO A 8 4.74 11.21 -7.92
C PRO A 8 5.15 11.66 -9.33
N ILE A 9 6.30 11.18 -9.80
CA ILE A 9 6.87 11.38 -11.14
C ILE A 9 7.43 10.04 -11.59
N PHE A 10 7.23 9.66 -12.84
CA PHE A 10 7.93 8.49 -13.39
C PHE A 10 9.33 8.90 -13.85
N LEU A 11 10.36 8.22 -13.32
CA LEU A 11 11.75 8.48 -13.68
C LEU A 11 12.16 7.66 -14.90
N LYS A 12 12.14 6.33 -14.78
CA LYS A 12 12.52 5.39 -15.84
C LYS A 12 11.96 3.99 -15.59
N SER A 13 11.86 3.22 -16.66
CA SER A 13 11.73 1.76 -16.67
C SER A 13 12.97 1.17 -17.33
N ILE A 14 13.38 -0.01 -16.89
CA ILE A 14 14.54 -0.70 -17.46
C ILE A 14 14.11 -2.11 -17.84
N ASN A 15 14.21 -2.43 -19.13
CA ASN A 15 14.07 -3.80 -19.59
C ASN A 15 15.27 -4.66 -19.13
N SER A 16 15.00 -5.63 -18.28
CA SER A 16 15.99 -6.60 -17.76
C SER A 16 15.77 -8.02 -18.31
N SER A 17 15.13 -8.14 -19.48
CA SER A 17 14.92 -9.43 -20.15
C SER A 17 16.26 -10.07 -20.51
N GLY A 18 16.43 -11.37 -20.23
CA GLY A 18 17.67 -12.10 -20.47
C GLY A 18 18.78 -11.87 -19.44
N VAL A 19 18.56 -11.03 -18.41
CA VAL A 19 19.53 -10.76 -17.34
C VAL A 19 19.11 -11.45 -16.05
N VAL A 20 20.07 -12.07 -15.35
CA VAL A 20 19.85 -12.59 -14.01
C VAL A 20 19.65 -11.42 -13.05
N LYS A 21 18.45 -11.29 -12.50
CA LYS A 21 18.06 -10.21 -11.58
C LYS A 21 18.61 -10.42 -10.16
N GLY A 22 19.94 -10.55 -10.07
CA GLY A 22 20.67 -10.63 -8.80
C GLY A 22 20.60 -9.30 -8.03
N GLY A 23 20.75 -9.34 -6.71
CA GLY A 23 20.65 -8.14 -5.88
C GLY A 23 21.70 -7.08 -6.21
N GLU A 24 22.93 -7.47 -6.58
CA GLU A 24 23.98 -6.53 -7.00
C GLU A 24 23.64 -5.81 -8.31
N TYR A 25 23.16 -6.54 -9.31
CA TYR A 25 22.72 -5.95 -10.58
C TYR A 25 21.65 -4.89 -10.32
N ILE A 26 20.65 -5.23 -9.52
CA ILE A 26 19.57 -4.32 -9.16
C ILE A 26 20.13 -3.12 -8.36
N ALA A 27 21.04 -3.34 -7.41
CA ALA A 27 21.63 -2.27 -6.60
C ALA A 27 22.35 -1.24 -7.47
N ASN A 28 23.11 -1.69 -8.47
CA ASN A 28 23.77 -0.80 -9.42
C ASN A 28 22.78 0.05 -10.23
N LEU A 29 21.61 -0.48 -10.59
CA LEU A 29 20.57 0.31 -11.24
C LEU A 29 20.02 1.40 -10.32
N PHE A 30 19.87 1.11 -9.02
CA PHE A 30 19.40 2.09 -8.04
C PHE A 30 20.43 3.18 -7.80
N ILE A 31 21.71 2.82 -7.63
CA ILE A 31 22.80 3.78 -7.45
C ILE A 31 22.84 4.75 -8.63
N LYS A 32 22.84 4.25 -9.87
CA LYS A 32 22.79 5.11 -11.08
C LYS A 32 21.58 6.05 -11.08
N SER A 33 20.41 5.54 -10.66
CA SER A 33 19.20 6.36 -10.56
C SER A 33 19.30 7.44 -9.49
N ILE A 34 19.96 7.15 -8.37
CA ILE A 34 20.22 8.11 -7.28
C ILE A 34 21.23 9.17 -7.73
N GLU A 35 22.25 8.78 -8.50
CA GLU A 35 23.25 9.69 -9.07
C GLU A 35 22.61 10.67 -10.07
N GLU A 36 21.79 10.18 -10.99
CA GLU A 36 21.04 11.01 -11.96
C GLU A 36 20.15 12.04 -11.26
N VAL A 37 19.51 11.65 -10.16
CA VAL A 37 18.67 12.51 -9.33
C VAL A 37 19.48 13.47 -8.44
N GLY A 38 20.71 13.08 -8.10
CA GLY A 38 21.52 13.66 -7.04
C GLY A 38 21.19 13.08 -5.67
N ALA A 39 22.15 12.40 -5.03
CA ALA A 39 21.97 11.74 -3.75
C ALA A 39 21.48 12.65 -2.62
N SER A 40 21.83 13.95 -2.64
CA SER A 40 21.35 14.95 -1.67
C SER A 40 19.85 15.22 -1.78
N ASN A 41 19.27 14.93 -2.94
CA ASN A 41 17.84 15.02 -3.16
C ASN A 41 17.11 13.75 -2.73
N VAL A 42 17.78 12.64 -2.45
CA VAL A 42 17.07 11.39 -2.12
C VAL A 42 16.93 11.24 -0.61
N VAL A 43 15.71 10.98 -0.14
CA VAL A 43 15.43 10.72 1.29
C VAL A 43 15.41 9.22 1.57
N GLN A 44 14.70 8.48 0.72
CA GLN A 44 14.52 7.05 0.89
C GLN A 44 14.29 6.35 -0.45
N VAL A 45 14.52 5.05 -0.40
CA VAL A 45 14.25 4.08 -1.45
C VAL A 45 13.22 3.08 -0.92
N ILE A 46 12.09 2.94 -1.62
CA ILE A 46 11.00 2.02 -1.22
C ILE A 46 10.90 0.85 -2.19
N THR A 47 10.96 -0.38 -1.66
CA THR A 47 10.89 -1.64 -2.42
C THR A 47 10.03 -2.68 -1.70
N ASP A 48 9.75 -3.81 -2.36
CA ASP A 48 9.23 -5.00 -1.68
C ASP A 48 10.25 -5.62 -0.69
N ASN A 49 9.83 -6.68 0.02
CA ASN A 49 10.58 -7.30 1.09
C ASN A 49 11.38 -8.53 0.66
N ALA A 50 11.53 -8.76 -0.65
CA ALA A 50 12.28 -9.90 -1.17
C ALA A 50 13.77 -9.81 -0.76
N SER A 51 14.44 -10.97 -0.71
CA SER A 51 15.83 -11.07 -0.25
C SER A 51 16.79 -10.24 -1.10
N ASN A 52 16.59 -10.20 -2.43
CA ASN A 52 17.35 -9.36 -3.33
C ASN A 52 17.11 -7.87 -3.08
N MET A 53 15.89 -7.45 -2.76
CA MET A 53 15.58 -6.05 -2.45
C MET A 53 16.16 -5.60 -1.11
N LYS A 54 16.26 -6.50 -0.13
CA LYS A 54 16.99 -6.22 1.11
C LYS A 54 18.48 -5.98 0.86
N LEU A 55 19.09 -6.77 -0.03
CA LEU A 55 20.48 -6.56 -0.43
C LEU A 55 20.64 -5.20 -1.11
N VAL A 56 19.76 -4.86 -2.05
CA VAL A 56 19.71 -3.54 -2.71
C VAL A 56 19.62 -2.41 -1.68
N GLY A 57 18.71 -2.52 -0.72
CA GLY A 57 18.55 -1.56 0.36
C GLY A 57 19.83 -1.38 1.15
N SER A 58 20.43 -2.47 1.63
CA SER A 58 21.69 -2.46 2.37
C SER A 58 22.82 -1.80 1.58
N THR A 59 22.97 -2.15 0.30
CA THR A 59 23.99 -1.55 -0.57
C THR A 59 23.77 -0.04 -0.73
N VAL A 60 22.54 0.40 -0.96
CA VAL A 60 22.22 1.84 -1.06
C VAL A 60 22.53 2.58 0.25
N GLU A 61 22.19 2.00 1.40
CA GLU A 61 22.47 2.61 2.71
C GLU A 61 23.98 2.67 3.02
N GLN A 62 24.76 1.69 2.56
CA GLN A 62 26.22 1.71 2.68
C GLN A 62 26.85 2.78 1.78
N THR A 63 26.39 2.91 0.53
CA THR A 63 26.88 3.93 -0.41
C THR A 63 26.46 5.34 0.01
N TYR A 64 25.23 5.50 0.50
CA TYR A 64 24.65 6.78 0.89
C TYR A 64 24.01 6.69 2.30
N PRO A 65 24.79 6.88 3.37
CA PRO A 65 24.30 6.70 4.74
C PRO A 65 23.08 7.55 5.12
N HIS A 66 22.85 8.69 4.46
CA HIS A 66 21.70 9.56 4.69
C HIS A 66 20.42 9.13 3.95
N ILE A 67 20.52 8.19 3.00
CA ILE A 67 19.37 7.61 2.29
C ILE A 67 18.92 6.36 3.06
N PHE A 68 17.62 6.25 3.31
CA PHE A 68 17.03 5.12 4.02
C PHE A 68 16.43 4.11 3.05
N TRP A 69 16.61 2.82 3.32
CA TRP A 69 15.79 1.80 2.69
C TRP A 69 14.53 1.56 3.51
N THR A 70 13.36 1.60 2.86
CA THR A 70 12.08 1.34 3.51
C THR A 70 11.30 0.25 2.77
N PRO A 71 10.88 -0.81 3.47
CA PRO A 71 10.00 -1.82 2.91
C PRO A 71 8.59 -1.29 2.64
N CYS A 72 7.99 -1.75 1.54
CA CYS A 72 6.67 -1.33 1.08
C CYS A 72 5.56 -1.83 2.02
N VAL A 73 4.78 -0.92 2.61
CA VAL A 73 3.68 -1.25 3.52
C VAL A 73 2.59 -2.08 2.83
N VAL A 74 2.20 -1.73 1.60
CA VAL A 74 1.20 -2.47 0.83
C VAL A 74 1.66 -3.91 0.55
N HIS A 75 2.94 -4.10 0.25
CA HIS A 75 3.50 -5.43 0.06
C HIS A 75 3.51 -6.22 1.37
N SER A 76 3.89 -5.59 2.49
CA SER A 76 3.85 -6.20 3.82
C SER A 76 2.44 -6.66 4.22
N LEU A 77 1.41 -5.85 3.99
CA LEU A 77 0.01 -6.20 4.26
C LEU A 77 -0.48 -7.33 3.35
N ASN A 78 -0.12 -7.32 2.06
CA ASN A 78 -0.43 -8.44 1.15
C ASN A 78 0.22 -9.74 1.62
N LEU A 79 1.46 -9.70 2.13
CA LEU A 79 2.10 -10.88 2.71
C LEU A 79 1.47 -11.31 4.04
N ALA A 80 0.89 -10.39 4.81
CA ALA A 80 0.11 -10.74 5.99
C ALA A 80 -1.15 -11.52 5.60
N LEU A 81 -1.92 -10.98 4.64
CA LEU A 81 -3.10 -11.66 4.07
C LEU A 81 -2.73 -13.01 3.47
N LYS A 82 -1.56 -13.15 2.83
CA LYS A 82 -1.03 -14.46 2.39
C LYS A 82 -0.98 -15.46 3.53
N ASN A 83 -0.39 -15.08 4.66
CA ASN A 83 -0.20 -16.00 5.77
C ASN A 83 -1.52 -16.41 6.42
N MET A 84 -2.55 -15.57 6.34
CA MET A 84 -3.90 -15.88 6.80
C MET A 84 -4.66 -16.77 5.81
N CYS A 85 -4.58 -16.45 4.51
CA CYS A 85 -5.36 -17.10 3.45
C CYS A 85 -4.76 -18.41 2.93
N GLN A 86 -3.43 -18.54 3.01
CA GLN A 86 -2.66 -19.69 2.56
C GLN A 86 -1.58 -20.02 3.60
N PRO A 87 -1.99 -20.43 4.81
CA PRO A 87 -1.04 -20.83 5.85
C PRO A 87 -0.27 -22.08 5.40
N SER A 88 1.01 -22.17 5.78
CA SER A 88 1.80 -23.38 5.54
C SER A 88 1.37 -24.46 6.52
N GLU A 89 1.19 -25.70 6.07
CA GLU A 89 0.86 -26.86 6.95
C GLU A 89 1.86 -27.05 8.09
N LYS A 90 3.11 -26.63 7.90
CA LYS A 90 4.18 -26.71 8.90
C LYS A 90 4.16 -25.56 9.91
N SER A 91 3.30 -24.57 9.72
CA SER A 91 3.25 -23.37 10.55
C SER A 91 2.23 -23.52 11.68
N THR A 92 2.54 -22.92 12.84
CA THR A 92 1.62 -22.86 13.99
C THR A 92 0.30 -22.18 13.64
N GLN A 93 0.32 -21.26 12.67
CA GLN A 93 -0.87 -20.54 12.21
C GLN A 93 -1.87 -21.41 11.45
N PHE A 94 -1.45 -22.58 10.95
CA PHE A 94 -2.30 -23.44 10.13
C PHE A 94 -3.58 -23.84 10.82
N ILE A 95 -3.51 -24.25 12.09
CA ILE A 95 -4.67 -24.72 12.86
C ILE A 95 -5.76 -23.65 12.90
N ASN A 96 -5.39 -22.43 13.26
CA ASN A 96 -6.33 -21.33 13.46
C ASN A 96 -6.76 -20.65 12.15
N CYS A 97 -5.98 -20.79 11.07
CA CYS A 97 -6.29 -20.21 9.75
C CYS A 97 -6.86 -21.22 8.75
N LYS A 98 -6.97 -22.51 9.08
CA LYS A 98 -7.43 -23.55 8.15
C LYS A 98 -8.82 -23.26 7.59
N TRP A 99 -9.74 -22.79 8.43
CA TRP A 99 -11.09 -22.45 7.99
C TRP A 99 -11.11 -21.33 6.92
N ILE A 100 -10.13 -20.41 6.95
CA ILE A 100 -9.97 -19.36 5.94
C ILE A 100 -9.51 -19.96 4.62
N LEU A 101 -8.55 -20.90 4.68
CA LEU A 101 -8.07 -21.62 3.50
C LEU A 101 -9.21 -22.38 2.83
N ASP A 102 -10.00 -23.11 3.62
CA ASP A 102 -11.16 -23.87 3.12
C ASP A 102 -12.19 -22.92 2.49
N LEU A 103 -12.54 -21.82 3.17
CA LEU A 103 -13.47 -20.81 2.67
C LEU A 103 -13.02 -20.20 1.33
N ILE A 104 -11.74 -19.86 1.19
CA ILE A 104 -11.19 -19.30 -0.04
C ILE A 104 -11.21 -20.34 -1.18
N GLY A 105 -10.97 -21.61 -0.85
CA GLY A 105 -11.11 -22.72 -1.78
C GLY A 105 -12.54 -22.88 -2.30
N GLU A 106 -13.52 -22.81 -1.41
CA GLU A 106 -14.95 -22.86 -1.73
C GLU A 106 -15.40 -21.67 -2.60
N VAL A 107 -15.02 -20.45 -2.23
CA VAL A 107 -15.28 -19.23 -3.01
C VAL A 107 -14.68 -19.33 -4.42
N SER A 108 -13.45 -19.82 -4.52
CA SER A 108 -12.76 -19.99 -5.80
C SER A 108 -13.40 -21.09 -6.65
N SER A 109 -13.82 -22.19 -6.02
CA SER A 109 -14.56 -23.29 -6.63
C SER A 109 -15.88 -22.81 -7.24
N LEU A 110 -16.67 -22.04 -6.48
CA LEU A 110 -17.91 -21.42 -6.94
C LEU A 110 -17.67 -20.48 -8.13
N LYS A 111 -16.72 -19.55 -7.99
CA LYS A 111 -16.38 -18.60 -9.05
C LYS A 111 -15.95 -19.32 -10.33
N ASN A 112 -15.08 -20.32 -10.23
CA ASN A 112 -14.62 -21.07 -11.39
C ASN A 112 -15.75 -21.87 -12.04
N PHE A 113 -16.66 -22.45 -11.25
CA PHE A 113 -17.83 -23.16 -11.78
C PHE A 113 -18.72 -22.21 -12.59
N VAL A 114 -19.09 -21.06 -12.04
CA VAL A 114 -19.96 -20.08 -12.72
C VAL A 114 -19.29 -19.50 -13.97
N LEU A 115 -17.97 -19.28 -13.97
CA LEU A 115 -17.28 -18.64 -15.10
C LEU A 115 -16.89 -19.60 -16.24
N ASN A 116 -16.67 -20.87 -15.94
CA ASN A 116 -16.15 -21.84 -16.92
C ASN A 116 -17.24 -22.75 -17.51
N HIS A 117 -18.46 -22.71 -16.99
CA HIS A 117 -19.58 -23.48 -17.52
C HIS A 117 -20.63 -22.55 -18.13
N ASP A 118 -20.81 -22.66 -19.46
CA ASP A 118 -21.65 -21.75 -20.24
C ASP A 118 -23.08 -21.62 -19.70
N MET A 119 -23.69 -22.73 -19.30
CA MET A 119 -25.05 -22.72 -18.75
C MET A 119 -25.12 -22.08 -17.36
N ALA A 120 -24.17 -22.39 -16.47
CA ALA A 120 -24.10 -21.74 -15.15
C ALA A 120 -23.85 -20.23 -15.30
N HIS A 121 -23.00 -19.84 -16.24
CA HIS A 121 -22.74 -18.44 -16.58
C HIS A 121 -23.99 -17.74 -17.10
N ALA A 122 -24.71 -18.34 -18.06
CA ALA A 122 -25.94 -17.79 -18.62
C ALA A 122 -27.04 -17.64 -17.55
N LEU A 123 -27.21 -18.64 -16.68
CA LEU A 123 -28.15 -18.57 -15.56
C LEU A 123 -27.77 -17.50 -14.55
N PHE A 124 -26.48 -17.36 -14.23
CA PHE A 124 -26.03 -16.27 -13.38
C PHE A 124 -26.33 -14.89 -13.99
N GLN A 125 -26.06 -14.71 -15.29
CA GLN A 125 -26.35 -13.45 -16.00
C GLN A 125 -27.84 -13.14 -16.11
N LYS A 126 -28.71 -14.16 -16.16
CA LYS A 126 -30.17 -14.00 -16.10
C LYS A 126 -30.61 -13.35 -14.80
N HIS A 127 -29.91 -13.61 -13.69
CA HIS A 127 -30.28 -13.17 -12.34
C HIS A 127 -29.42 -12.03 -11.79
N SER A 128 -28.31 -11.70 -12.43
CA SER A 128 -27.35 -10.70 -11.95
C SER A 128 -26.97 -9.70 -13.04
N ALA A 129 -27.10 -8.40 -12.73
CA ALA A 129 -26.54 -7.33 -13.54
C ALA A 129 -25.01 -7.20 -13.38
N LEU A 130 -24.44 -7.80 -12.34
CA LEU A 130 -23.01 -7.82 -12.06
C LEU A 130 -22.39 -9.13 -12.54
N SER A 131 -21.17 -9.07 -13.09
CA SER A 131 -20.40 -10.26 -13.45
C SER A 131 -19.45 -10.67 -12.32
N LEU A 132 -19.25 -11.98 -12.15
CA LEU A 132 -18.14 -12.45 -11.32
C LEU A 132 -16.82 -12.11 -11.99
N LEU A 133 -15.86 -11.63 -11.20
CA LEU A 133 -14.62 -11.14 -11.76
C LEU A 133 -13.79 -12.29 -12.35
N LYS A 134 -13.40 -12.14 -13.62
CA LYS A 134 -12.26 -12.87 -14.22
C LYS A 134 -10.96 -12.26 -13.68
N VAL A 135 -10.70 -12.43 -12.38
CA VAL A 135 -9.42 -12.03 -11.76
C VAL A 135 -8.37 -13.05 -12.15
N ALA A 136 -7.23 -12.60 -12.69
CA ALA A 136 -6.01 -13.38 -12.65
C ALA A 136 -5.35 -13.20 -11.26
N GLU A 137 -5.13 -14.31 -10.56
CA GLU A 137 -4.57 -14.35 -9.20
C GLU A 137 -3.16 -13.76 -9.14
N MET A 138 -2.97 -12.55 -8.58
CA MET A 138 -1.61 -12.03 -8.35
C MET A 138 -1.36 -11.25 -7.04
N ARG A 139 -2.37 -10.97 -6.19
CA ARG A 139 -2.17 -10.37 -4.85
C ARG A 139 -3.17 -10.94 -3.86
N PHE A 140 -2.77 -11.21 -2.62
CA PHE A 140 -3.63 -11.90 -1.63
C PHE A 140 -4.87 -11.11 -1.20
N ALA A 141 -4.84 -9.77 -1.29
CA ALA A 141 -6.04 -8.95 -1.16
C ALA A 141 -7.14 -9.32 -2.19
N SER A 142 -6.79 -9.99 -3.30
CA SER A 142 -7.78 -10.47 -4.29
C SER A 142 -8.71 -11.53 -3.72
N HIS A 143 -8.27 -12.35 -2.76
CA HIS A 143 -9.14 -13.35 -2.12
C HIS A 143 -10.24 -12.67 -1.32
N VAL A 144 -9.89 -11.62 -0.55
CA VAL A 144 -10.87 -10.81 0.20
C VAL A 144 -11.82 -10.09 -0.76
N VAL A 145 -11.29 -9.49 -1.83
CA VAL A 145 -12.12 -8.82 -2.86
C VAL A 145 -13.04 -9.81 -3.58
N MET A 146 -12.59 -11.04 -3.84
CA MET A 146 -13.42 -12.08 -4.45
C MET A 146 -14.55 -12.52 -3.51
N ALA A 147 -14.23 -12.80 -2.25
CA ALA A 147 -15.22 -13.12 -1.23
C ALA A 147 -16.26 -11.99 -1.08
N SER A 148 -15.81 -10.73 -1.09
CA SER A 148 -16.69 -9.56 -1.05
C SER A 148 -17.64 -9.49 -2.25
N HIS A 149 -17.14 -9.73 -3.48
CA HIS A 149 -18.01 -9.78 -4.66
C HIS A 149 -19.01 -10.94 -4.61
N VAL A 150 -18.57 -12.13 -4.19
CA VAL A 150 -19.47 -13.29 -4.02
C VAL A 150 -20.57 -12.98 -3.01
N HIS A 151 -20.21 -12.36 -1.88
CA HIS A 151 -21.18 -11.90 -0.88
C HIS A 151 -22.19 -10.88 -1.44
N GLN A 152 -21.72 -9.90 -2.23
CA GLN A 152 -22.59 -8.89 -2.85
C GLN A 152 -23.62 -9.50 -3.82
N VAL A 153 -23.30 -10.62 -4.47
CA VAL A 153 -24.21 -11.30 -5.39
C VAL A 153 -24.92 -12.50 -4.78
N LYS A 154 -24.93 -12.66 -3.44
CA LYS A 154 -25.59 -13.75 -2.71
C LYS A 154 -27.01 -14.05 -3.23
N ALA A 155 -27.88 -13.04 -3.22
CA ALA A 155 -29.27 -13.20 -3.66
C ALA A 155 -29.40 -13.64 -5.13
N SER A 156 -28.46 -13.26 -6.00
CA SER A 156 -28.44 -13.68 -7.41
C SER A 156 -27.95 -15.11 -7.56
N LEU A 157 -26.97 -15.53 -6.75
CA LEU A 157 -26.48 -16.90 -6.70
C LEU A 157 -27.56 -17.86 -6.16
N GLU A 158 -28.29 -17.46 -5.12
CA GLU A 158 -29.43 -18.22 -4.58
C GLU A 158 -30.51 -18.41 -5.65
N ARG A 159 -30.91 -17.34 -6.34
CA ARG A 159 -31.86 -17.42 -7.46
C ARG A 159 -31.35 -18.31 -8.59
N MET A 160 -30.07 -18.25 -8.92
CA MET A 160 -29.45 -19.11 -9.93
C MET A 160 -29.57 -20.61 -9.58
N VAL A 161 -29.26 -21.01 -8.34
CA VAL A 161 -29.31 -22.44 -7.94
C VAL A 161 -30.73 -22.96 -7.67
N MET A 162 -31.69 -22.04 -7.54
CA MET A 162 -33.13 -22.33 -7.42
C MET A 162 -33.86 -22.37 -8.76
N ASP A 163 -33.27 -21.83 -9.84
CA ASP A 163 -33.88 -21.78 -11.17
C ASP A 163 -34.24 -23.21 -11.66
N ASP A 164 -35.37 -23.35 -12.36
CA ASP A 164 -35.80 -24.63 -12.90
C ASP A 164 -34.80 -25.18 -13.93
N ASP A 165 -34.13 -24.30 -14.67
CA ASP A 165 -33.08 -24.67 -15.62
C ASP A 165 -31.85 -25.27 -14.91
N TRP A 166 -31.61 -24.91 -13.63
CA TRP A 166 -30.55 -25.53 -12.82
C TRP A 166 -30.86 -26.99 -12.49
N ARG A 167 -32.15 -27.36 -12.35
CA ARG A 167 -32.57 -28.76 -12.12
C ARG A 167 -32.36 -29.62 -13.35
N ASN A 168 -32.40 -28.99 -14.53
CA ASN A 168 -32.18 -29.63 -15.82
C ASN A 168 -30.70 -29.64 -16.23
N TYR A 169 -29.79 -29.34 -15.31
CA TYR A 169 -28.35 -29.33 -15.57
C TYR A 169 -27.85 -30.73 -15.90
N LYS A 170 -27.70 -31.05 -17.19
CA LYS A 170 -27.19 -32.33 -17.69
C LYS A 170 -25.73 -32.20 -18.09
N GLY A 171 -24.88 -33.09 -17.61
CA GLY A 171 -23.46 -33.13 -17.93
C GLY A 171 -22.86 -34.50 -17.62
N ASP A 172 -21.53 -34.62 -17.62
CA ASP A 172 -20.88 -35.81 -17.08
C ASP A 172 -21.05 -35.87 -15.55
N LYS A 173 -20.93 -37.07 -14.95
CA LYS A 173 -21.13 -37.34 -13.52
C LYS A 173 -20.33 -36.41 -12.62
N VAL A 174 -19.15 -35.98 -13.06
CA VAL A 174 -18.29 -35.02 -12.35
C VAL A 174 -18.95 -33.64 -12.26
N ILE A 175 -19.52 -33.16 -13.37
CA ILE A 175 -20.19 -31.86 -13.44
C ILE A 175 -21.51 -31.90 -12.65
N GLU A 176 -22.26 -33.00 -12.72
CA GLU A 176 -23.48 -33.19 -11.92
C GLU A 176 -23.20 -33.24 -10.42
N ALA A 177 -22.13 -33.92 -10.00
CA ALA A 177 -21.67 -33.90 -8.61
C ALA A 177 -21.30 -32.47 -8.18
N LYS A 178 -20.55 -31.74 -9.01
CA LYS A 178 -20.15 -30.36 -8.72
C LYS A 178 -21.35 -29.41 -8.65
N THR A 179 -22.34 -29.59 -9.50
CA THR A 179 -23.59 -28.80 -9.49
C THR A 179 -24.36 -28.98 -8.18
N ARG A 180 -24.40 -30.20 -7.64
CA ARG A 180 -25.00 -30.49 -6.32
C ARG A 180 -24.19 -29.89 -5.18
N GLU A 181 -22.87 -30.00 -5.23
CA GLU A 181 -21.94 -29.40 -4.26
C GLU A 181 -22.14 -27.87 -4.21
N ILE A 182 -22.13 -27.19 -5.36
CA ILE A 182 -22.33 -25.74 -5.46
C ILE A 182 -23.70 -25.32 -4.94
N LYS A 183 -24.76 -26.06 -5.29
CA LYS A 183 -26.10 -25.79 -4.75
C LYS A 183 -26.13 -25.91 -3.24
N SER A 184 -25.53 -26.97 -2.69
CA SER A 184 -25.46 -27.17 -1.23
C SER A 184 -24.68 -26.05 -0.54
N LEU A 185 -23.58 -25.58 -1.16
CA LEU A 185 -22.75 -24.50 -0.63
C LEU A 185 -23.50 -23.16 -0.61
N VAL A 186 -24.11 -22.78 -1.74
CA VAL A 186 -24.85 -21.51 -1.89
C VAL A 186 -26.07 -21.45 -0.97
N MET A 187 -26.69 -22.59 -0.68
CA MET A 187 -27.85 -22.70 0.21
C MET A 187 -27.47 -22.86 1.71
N ASN A 188 -26.17 -22.84 2.04
CA ASN A 188 -25.71 -23.01 3.41
C ASN A 188 -25.55 -21.65 4.10
N ASP A 189 -26.41 -21.35 5.08
CA ASP A 189 -26.36 -20.11 5.84
C ASP A 189 -25.07 -19.97 6.69
N GLU A 190 -24.59 -21.05 7.31
CA GLU A 190 -23.33 -21.02 8.07
C GLU A 190 -22.12 -20.68 7.19
N TRP A 191 -22.16 -21.05 5.90
CA TRP A 191 -21.11 -20.68 4.95
C TRP A 191 -21.12 -19.17 4.67
N TRP A 192 -22.31 -18.59 4.52
CA TRP A 192 -22.45 -17.14 4.36
C TRP A 192 -22.02 -16.38 5.62
N ASP A 193 -22.33 -16.88 6.82
CA ASP A 193 -21.87 -16.30 8.08
C ASP A 193 -20.34 -16.32 8.18
N LYS A 194 -19.69 -17.39 7.71
CA LYS A 194 -18.21 -17.46 7.61
C LYS A 194 -17.64 -16.42 6.64
N ILE A 195 -18.29 -16.20 5.49
CA ILE A 195 -17.90 -15.14 4.55
C ILE A 195 -18.02 -13.77 5.21
N GLU A 196 -19.16 -13.48 5.85
CA GLU A 196 -19.40 -12.21 6.50
C GLU A 196 -18.36 -11.96 7.61
N TYR A 197 -18.10 -12.95 8.45
CA TYR A 197 -17.07 -12.86 9.48
C TYR A 197 -15.68 -12.62 8.89
N PHE A 198 -15.29 -13.37 7.86
CA PHE A 198 -14.02 -13.19 7.16
C PHE A 198 -13.86 -11.77 6.62
N LEU A 199 -14.91 -11.22 5.99
CA LEU A 199 -14.89 -9.86 5.45
C LEU A 199 -14.82 -8.81 6.58
N LYS A 200 -15.56 -9.00 7.68
CA LYS A 200 -15.56 -8.08 8.82
C LYS A 200 -14.15 -7.92 9.40
N PHE A 201 -13.50 -9.01 9.81
CA PHE A 201 -12.20 -8.87 10.49
C PHE A 201 -11.06 -8.51 9.53
N THR A 202 -11.17 -8.81 8.22
CA THR A 202 -10.15 -8.41 7.23
C THR A 202 -10.32 -6.98 6.73
N GLU A 203 -11.47 -6.34 6.95
CA GLU A 203 -11.72 -4.98 6.46
C GLU A 203 -10.75 -3.93 7.02
N PRO A 204 -10.40 -3.90 8.32
CA PRO A 204 -9.37 -2.98 8.81
C PRO A 204 -8.03 -3.13 8.09
N ILE A 205 -7.64 -4.37 7.73
CA ILE A 205 -6.40 -4.68 7.01
C ILE A 205 -6.49 -4.16 5.57
N VAL A 206 -7.60 -4.42 4.88
CA VAL A 206 -7.83 -3.97 3.49
C VAL A 206 -7.98 -2.45 3.41
N SER A 207 -8.64 -1.83 4.38
CA SER A 207 -8.78 -0.38 4.50
C SER A 207 -7.42 0.30 4.66
N MET A 208 -6.56 -0.22 5.55
CA MET A 208 -5.19 0.25 5.71
C MET A 208 -4.39 0.07 4.40
N LEU A 209 -4.51 -1.09 3.75
CA LEU A 209 -3.84 -1.38 2.48
C LEU A 209 -4.25 -0.38 1.40
N ARG A 210 -5.55 -0.11 1.24
CA ARG A 210 -6.08 0.87 0.29
C ARG A 210 -5.57 2.27 0.59
N SER A 211 -5.55 2.67 1.86
CA SER A 211 -5.04 3.98 2.30
C SER A 211 -3.54 4.15 1.99
N ALA A 212 -2.74 3.11 2.19
CA ALA A 212 -1.31 3.11 1.88
C ALA A 212 -0.98 2.99 0.38
N ASP A 213 -1.91 2.50 -0.44
CA ASP A 213 -1.77 2.38 -1.90
C ASP A 213 -2.02 3.70 -2.65
N LEU A 214 -2.59 4.71 -1.98
CA LEU A 214 -2.76 6.05 -2.53
C LEU A 214 -1.42 6.73 -2.78
N ASP A 215 -1.36 7.61 -3.78
CA ASP A 215 -0.17 8.43 -4.11
C ASP A 215 0.10 9.57 -3.09
N ALA A 216 -0.50 9.48 -1.90
CA ALA A 216 -0.47 10.49 -0.86
C ALA A 216 0.70 10.29 0.12
N PRO A 217 1.19 11.35 0.76
CA PRO A 217 2.11 11.24 1.89
C PRO A 217 1.47 10.50 3.06
N LYS A 218 2.03 9.34 3.43
CA LYS A 218 1.47 8.47 4.46
C LYS A 218 2.50 7.91 5.43
N LEU A 219 3.80 8.12 5.19
CA LEU A 219 4.88 7.56 6.02
C LEU A 219 4.67 7.83 7.52
N HIS A 220 4.30 9.07 7.85
CA HIS A 220 4.09 9.54 9.23
C HIS A 220 2.84 8.95 9.92
N LEU A 221 1.92 8.37 9.14
CA LEU A 221 0.71 7.73 9.64
C LEU A 221 0.86 6.22 9.82
N VAL A 222 1.87 5.59 9.20
CA VAL A 222 1.99 4.13 9.14
C VAL A 222 1.96 3.49 10.53
N TYR A 223 2.68 4.04 11.52
CA TYR A 223 2.72 3.49 12.88
C TYR A 223 1.32 3.47 13.52
N ASP A 224 0.64 4.62 13.56
CA ASP A 224 -0.73 4.77 14.07
C ASP A 224 -1.74 3.90 13.30
N MET A 225 -1.56 3.78 11.97
CA MET A 225 -2.39 2.93 11.12
C MET A 225 -2.24 1.45 11.47
N TRP A 226 -1.04 0.96 11.78
CA TRP A 226 -0.82 -0.43 12.22
C TRP A 226 -1.48 -0.70 13.57
N ASP A 227 -1.25 0.17 14.56
CA ASP A 227 -1.81 0.02 15.91
C ASP A 227 -3.35 0.04 15.85
N THR A 228 -3.93 1.06 15.23
CA THR A 228 -5.38 1.20 15.07
C THR A 228 -5.99 0.03 14.30
N MET A 229 -5.30 -0.47 13.26
CA MET A 229 -5.77 -1.63 12.50
C MET A 229 -5.81 -2.89 13.36
N ILE A 230 -4.76 -3.17 14.14
CA ILE A 230 -4.71 -4.33 15.04
C ILE A 230 -5.78 -4.22 16.14
N GLU A 231 -6.00 -3.04 16.70
CA GLU A 231 -7.07 -2.79 17.69
C GLU A 231 -8.46 -3.08 17.11
N LYS A 232 -8.74 -2.62 15.89
CA LYS A 232 -10.02 -2.89 15.20
C LYS A 232 -10.21 -4.36 14.87
N VAL A 233 -9.15 -5.04 14.42
CA VAL A 233 -9.18 -6.50 14.20
C VAL A 233 -9.48 -7.23 15.51
N LYS A 234 -8.85 -6.82 16.62
CA LYS A 234 -9.12 -7.37 17.95
C LYS A 234 -10.58 -7.23 18.32
N ALA A 235 -11.12 -6.02 18.19
CA ALA A 235 -12.49 -5.72 18.56
C ALA A 235 -13.50 -6.64 17.85
N ILE A 236 -13.34 -6.80 16.53
CA ILE A 236 -14.22 -7.63 15.71
C ILE A 236 -14.11 -9.12 16.08
N ILE A 237 -12.90 -9.63 16.30
CA ILE A 237 -12.70 -11.05 16.65
C ILE A 237 -13.26 -11.33 18.04
N PHE A 238 -13.02 -10.45 19.01
CA PHE A 238 -13.48 -10.63 20.38
C PHE A 238 -15.00 -10.54 20.47
N GLU A 239 -15.62 -9.61 19.74
CA GLU A 239 -17.08 -9.52 19.64
C GLU A 239 -17.68 -10.82 19.08
N GLN A 240 -17.10 -11.37 18.00
CA GLN A 240 -17.55 -12.62 17.40
C GLN A 240 -17.42 -13.82 18.36
N GLU A 241 -16.36 -13.85 19.17
CA GLU A 241 -16.10 -14.93 20.13
C GLU A 241 -16.81 -14.73 21.49
N GLY A 242 -17.46 -13.58 21.71
CA GLY A 242 -18.07 -13.22 23.00
C GLY A 242 -17.04 -12.96 24.11
N ASN A 243 -15.83 -12.53 23.75
CA ASN A 243 -14.71 -12.28 24.65
C ASN A 243 -14.64 -10.82 25.10
N ASP A 244 -14.25 -10.58 26.36
CA ASP A 244 -13.98 -9.23 26.88
C ASP A 244 -12.70 -8.62 26.27
N LEU A 245 -12.76 -7.37 25.82
CA LEU A 245 -11.64 -6.73 25.11
C LEU A 245 -10.37 -6.52 25.95
N ILE A 246 -10.50 -6.48 27.28
CA ILE A 246 -9.39 -6.18 28.20
C ILE A 246 -8.80 -7.48 28.73
N VAL A 247 -9.63 -8.37 29.27
CA VAL A 247 -9.18 -9.59 29.97
C VAL A 247 -9.38 -10.88 29.17
N GLY A 248 -10.16 -10.84 28.08
CA GLY A 248 -10.45 -12.00 27.25
C GLY A 248 -9.22 -12.54 26.51
N GLN A 249 -9.28 -13.82 26.16
CA GLN A 249 -8.24 -14.52 25.41
C GLN A 249 -8.82 -15.14 24.15
N SER A 250 -8.09 -14.98 23.04
CA SER A 250 -8.50 -15.50 21.73
C SER A 250 -7.30 -16.07 21.00
N TYR A 251 -7.24 -17.40 20.89
CA TYR A 251 -6.18 -18.09 20.14
C TYR A 251 -6.15 -17.66 18.66
N PHE A 252 -7.32 -17.40 18.08
CA PHE A 252 -7.43 -16.90 16.73
C PHE A 252 -6.85 -15.49 16.61
N PHE A 253 -7.27 -14.55 17.48
CA PHE A 253 -6.70 -13.20 17.48
C PHE A 253 -5.19 -13.22 17.70
N TYR A 254 -4.66 -14.00 18.65
CA TYR A 254 -3.22 -14.07 18.88
C TYR A 254 -2.46 -14.58 17.65
N THR A 255 -3.05 -15.52 16.91
CA THR A 255 -2.48 -15.99 15.63
C THR A 255 -2.46 -14.87 14.58
N ILE A 256 -3.57 -14.15 14.42
CA ILE A 256 -3.67 -13.03 13.49
C ILE A 256 -2.71 -11.89 13.88
N GLN A 257 -2.65 -11.56 15.17
CA GLN A 257 -1.74 -10.56 15.73
C GLN A 257 -0.28 -10.96 15.49
N GLU A 258 0.11 -12.22 15.70
CA GLU A 258 1.45 -12.71 15.41
C GLU A 258 1.81 -12.49 13.93
N ILE A 259 0.90 -12.86 13.02
CA ILE A 259 1.09 -12.64 11.58
C ILE A 259 1.33 -11.15 11.27
N LEU A 260 0.49 -10.27 11.83
CA LEU A 260 0.58 -8.82 11.61
C LEU A 260 1.87 -8.24 12.20
N VAL A 261 2.20 -8.57 13.45
CA VAL A 261 3.38 -8.08 14.17
C VAL A 261 4.68 -8.55 13.50
N VAL A 262 4.75 -9.79 13.02
CA VAL A 262 5.92 -10.28 12.27
C VAL A 262 6.14 -9.48 10.98
N ARG A 263 5.08 -8.99 10.35
CA ARG A 263 5.17 -8.12 9.16
C ARG A 263 5.51 -6.68 9.54
N TRP A 264 4.93 -6.18 10.63
CA TRP A 264 5.25 -4.87 11.17
C TRP A 264 6.71 -4.76 11.60
N ASN A 265 7.25 -5.72 12.35
CA ASN A 265 8.65 -5.71 12.80
C ASN A 265 9.66 -5.69 11.64
N LYS A 266 9.27 -6.26 10.48
CA LYS A 266 10.07 -6.21 9.25
C LYS A 266 9.91 -4.89 8.48
N SER A 267 8.89 -4.10 8.84
CA SER A 267 8.52 -2.84 8.19
C SER A 267 8.75 -1.60 9.05
N ASN A 268 8.96 -1.77 10.35
CA ASN A 268 9.24 -0.70 11.28
C ASN A 268 10.67 -0.20 11.07
N THR A 269 10.81 0.99 10.50
CA THR A 269 12.12 1.60 10.20
C THR A 269 12.32 2.84 11.04
N LEU A 270 13.58 3.26 11.19
CA LEU A 270 13.93 4.53 11.83
C LEU A 270 13.14 5.71 11.24
N LEU A 271 12.88 5.66 9.93
CA LEU A 271 12.18 6.68 9.19
C LEU A 271 10.68 6.74 9.58
N HIS A 272 10.02 5.60 9.77
CA HIS A 272 8.64 5.55 10.27
C HIS A 272 8.53 6.14 11.68
N CYS A 273 9.41 5.73 12.61
CA CYS A 273 9.41 6.26 13.98
C CYS A 273 9.70 7.77 14.03
N MET A 274 10.66 8.25 13.24
CA MET A 274 10.97 9.68 13.17
C MET A 274 9.79 10.46 12.57
N ALA A 275 9.22 10.00 11.45
CA ALA A 275 8.09 10.68 10.82
C ALA A 275 6.86 10.72 11.73
N HIS A 276 6.57 9.63 12.46
CA HIS A 276 5.52 9.57 13.45
C HIS A 276 5.77 10.55 14.63
N SER A 277 7.02 10.67 15.07
CA SER A 277 7.42 11.65 16.11
C SER A 277 7.25 13.11 15.68
N LEU A 278 6.99 13.40 14.41
CA LEU A 278 6.80 14.76 13.90
C LEU A 278 5.33 15.10 13.67
N VAL A 279 4.39 14.28 14.13
CA VAL A 279 2.96 14.57 13.95
C VAL A 279 2.42 15.19 15.25
N PRO A 280 2.02 16.48 15.24
CA PRO A 280 1.62 17.19 16.46
C PRO A 280 0.42 16.56 17.18
N LYS A 281 -0.56 16.04 16.43
CA LYS A 281 -1.78 15.42 16.99
C LYS A 281 -1.48 14.31 18.02
N TYR A 282 -0.35 13.60 17.91
CA TYR A 282 0.00 12.50 18.81
C TYR A 282 0.49 12.96 20.20
N TYR A 283 0.65 14.27 20.40
CA TYR A 283 0.98 14.87 21.70
C TYR A 283 -0.24 15.52 22.35
N HIS A 284 -1.35 15.63 21.64
CA HIS A 284 -2.55 16.28 22.15
C HIS A 284 -3.37 15.35 23.06
N GLU A 285 -3.84 15.87 24.18
CA GLU A 285 -4.52 15.09 25.23
C GLU A 285 -5.79 14.37 24.72
N SER A 286 -6.53 14.96 23.79
CA SER A 286 -7.71 14.31 23.22
C SER A 286 -7.38 13.05 22.41
N TRP A 287 -6.21 12.99 21.76
CA TRP A 287 -5.75 11.79 21.06
C TRP A 287 -5.20 10.77 22.07
N LEU A 288 -4.46 11.24 23.08
CA LEU A 288 -3.89 10.38 24.13
C LEU A 288 -4.95 9.65 24.96
N LYS A 289 -6.12 10.25 25.18
CA LYS A 289 -7.27 9.59 25.83
C LYS A 289 -7.77 8.34 25.11
N GLY A 290 -7.43 8.15 23.82
CA GLY A 290 -7.89 7.01 23.01
C GLY A 290 -9.37 7.09 22.62
N GLU A 291 -9.88 6.01 22.03
CA GLU A 291 -11.25 5.94 21.48
C GLU A 291 -12.31 5.51 22.53
N GLY A 292 -12.13 5.90 23.79
CA GLY A 292 -13.11 5.64 24.86
C GLY A 292 -13.11 4.22 25.44
N ASN A 293 -12.17 3.35 25.02
CA ASN A 293 -11.96 2.00 25.55
C ASN A 293 -11.20 1.95 26.89
N GLY A 294 -10.93 3.11 27.49
CA GLY A 294 -10.18 3.24 28.75
C GLY A 294 -8.66 3.04 28.63
N VAL A 295 -8.13 2.75 27.43
CA VAL A 295 -6.70 2.57 27.19
C VAL A 295 -6.09 3.87 26.68
N ARG A 296 -5.22 4.48 27.49
CA ARG A 296 -4.48 5.68 27.10
C ARG A 296 -3.44 5.32 26.02
N ARG A 297 -3.45 6.05 24.90
CA ARG A 297 -2.39 5.99 23.88
C ARG A 297 -1.11 6.62 24.43
N LEU A 298 0.04 6.14 23.99
CA LEU A 298 1.33 6.69 24.39
C LEU A 298 1.78 7.75 23.38
N ALA A 299 2.22 8.90 23.88
CA ALA A 299 2.83 9.90 23.02
C ALA A 299 4.16 9.36 22.42
N PRO A 300 4.62 9.85 21.26
CA PRO A 300 5.83 9.34 20.62
C PRO A 300 7.12 9.48 21.47
N ASN A 301 7.15 10.45 22.39
CA ASN A 301 8.23 10.62 23.37
C ASN A 301 8.13 9.68 24.58
N GLU A 302 6.95 9.18 24.91
CA GLU A 302 6.72 8.21 25.99
C GLU A 302 6.93 6.76 25.51
N ASN A 303 6.72 6.50 24.21
CA ASN A 303 6.97 5.19 23.63
C ASN A 303 8.48 4.92 23.50
N ARG A 304 8.96 3.88 24.19
CA ARG A 304 10.38 3.48 24.24
C ARG A 304 10.94 3.11 22.86
N GLU A 305 10.20 2.34 22.07
CA GLU A 305 10.65 1.91 20.74
C GLU A 305 10.80 3.10 19.80
N ILE A 306 9.77 3.95 19.72
CA ILE A 306 9.78 5.16 18.90
C ILE A 306 10.93 6.07 19.32
N SER A 307 11.12 6.27 20.63
CA SER A 307 12.18 7.12 21.15
C SER A 307 13.58 6.63 20.85
N LEU A 308 13.84 5.33 21.02
CA LEU A 308 15.15 4.75 20.69
C LEU A 308 15.44 4.86 19.19
N ASN A 309 14.44 4.61 18.34
CA ASN A 309 14.60 4.70 16.89
C ASN A 309 14.75 6.15 16.40
N ARG A 310 14.08 7.12 17.05
CA ARG A 310 14.29 8.56 16.79
C ARG A 310 15.72 8.99 17.11
N VAL A 311 16.27 8.57 18.24
CA VAL A 311 17.67 8.90 18.61
C VAL A 311 18.64 8.31 17.59
N LYS A 312 18.45 7.04 17.19
CA LYS A 312 19.25 6.42 16.11
C LYS A 312 19.11 7.16 14.77
N TYR A 313 17.91 7.63 14.45
CA TYR A 313 17.69 8.45 13.25
C TYR A 313 18.50 9.75 13.32
N PHE A 314 18.42 10.49 14.42
CA PHE A 314 19.18 11.72 14.60
C PHE A 314 20.69 11.50 14.48
N GLN A 315 21.23 10.48 15.14
CA GLN A 315 22.65 10.12 15.05
C GLN A 315 23.09 9.76 13.63
N ARG A 316 22.23 9.12 12.84
CA ARG A 316 22.52 8.75 11.46
C ARG A 316 22.42 9.94 10.50
N TYR A 317 21.46 10.82 10.73
CA TYR A 317 21.12 11.91 9.82
C TYR A 317 21.97 13.17 10.07
N PHE A 318 22.11 13.60 11.32
CA PHE A 318 22.92 14.77 11.70
C PHE A 318 24.35 14.33 11.97
N LYS A 319 25.22 14.52 10.99
CA LYS A 319 26.66 14.24 11.12
C LYS A 319 27.39 15.32 11.93
N ASP A 320 26.91 16.55 11.89
CA ASP A 320 27.42 17.63 12.71
C ASP A 320 26.87 17.54 14.15
N SER A 321 27.76 17.66 15.12
CA SER A 321 27.42 17.49 16.54
C SER A 321 26.56 18.65 17.07
N ASN A 322 26.75 19.87 16.54
CA ASN A 322 25.96 21.03 16.93
C ASN A 322 24.54 20.92 16.36
N ASP A 323 24.40 20.53 15.09
CA ASP A 323 23.08 20.27 14.48
C ASP A 323 22.34 19.16 15.22
N LEU A 324 23.03 18.07 15.56
CA LEU A 324 22.46 16.96 16.33
C LEU A 324 21.93 17.43 17.70
N LYS A 325 22.74 18.22 18.42
CA LYS A 325 22.37 18.78 19.71
C LYS A 325 21.19 19.74 19.57
N GLN A 326 21.23 20.63 18.59
CA GLN A 326 20.16 21.60 18.33
C GLN A 326 18.85 20.90 17.95
N ALA A 327 18.87 19.93 17.04
CA ALA A 327 17.68 19.16 16.68
C ALA A 327 17.10 18.38 17.87
N SER A 328 17.97 17.87 18.76
CA SER A 328 17.53 17.20 19.98
C SER A 328 16.87 18.16 20.98
N LEU A 329 17.40 19.39 21.11
CA LEU A 329 16.81 20.44 21.94
C LEU A 329 15.46 20.91 21.36
N GLU A 330 15.40 21.19 20.06
CA GLU A 330 14.15 21.57 19.37
C GLU A 330 13.06 20.50 19.55
N TYR A 331 13.43 19.23 19.38
CA TYR A 331 12.51 18.12 19.62
C TYR A 331 12.06 18.05 21.08
N GLY A 332 12.97 18.29 22.04
CA GLY A 332 12.62 18.32 23.46
C GLY A 332 11.58 19.39 23.79
N VAL A 333 11.74 20.60 23.25
CA VAL A 333 10.80 21.72 23.44
C VAL A 333 9.44 21.41 22.81
N PHE A 334 9.44 20.89 21.58
CA PHE A 334 8.22 20.44 20.90
C PHE A 334 7.48 19.32 21.64
N ALA A 335 8.17 18.23 21.96
CA ALA A 335 7.56 17.04 22.55
C ALA A 335 7.09 17.23 24.00
N SER A 336 7.67 18.20 24.72
CA SER A 336 7.21 18.60 26.05
C SER A 336 6.10 19.65 26.01
N GLY A 337 5.76 20.18 24.83
CA GLY A 337 4.81 21.27 24.68
C GLY A 337 5.24 22.49 25.49
N SER A 338 6.54 22.84 25.49
CA SER A 338 7.09 23.98 26.24
C SER A 338 7.43 25.16 25.33
N GLY A 339 7.64 26.34 25.92
CA GLY A 339 7.91 27.57 25.17
C GLY A 339 6.75 27.92 24.24
N PHE A 340 7.04 28.28 22.99
CA PHE A 340 6.01 28.64 22.01
C PHE A 340 5.00 27.50 21.73
N PHE A 341 5.42 26.24 21.86
CA PHE A 341 4.53 25.09 21.65
C PHE A 341 3.52 24.87 22.77
N SER A 342 3.65 25.59 23.90
CA SER A 342 2.68 25.57 25.00
C SER A 342 1.52 26.55 24.80
N GLU A 343 1.59 27.42 23.79
CA GLU A 343 0.56 28.43 23.58
C GLU A 343 -0.76 27.78 23.16
N THR A 344 -1.86 28.23 23.75
CA THR A 344 -3.18 27.60 23.58
C THR A 344 -3.57 27.43 22.11
N HIS A 345 -3.38 28.47 21.29
CA HIS A 345 -3.72 28.43 19.88
C HIS A 345 -2.87 27.42 19.08
N VAL A 346 -1.62 27.19 19.48
CA VAL A 346 -0.71 26.22 18.86
C VAL A 346 -1.11 24.79 19.22
N VAL A 347 -1.49 24.57 20.49
CA VAL A 347 -1.95 23.28 21.00
C VAL A 347 -3.28 22.89 20.36
N GLU A 348 -4.24 23.81 20.27
CA GLU A 348 -5.54 23.56 19.63
C GLU A 348 -5.37 23.21 18.14
N ALA A 349 -4.46 23.88 17.44
CA ALA A 349 -4.14 23.63 16.04
C ALA A 349 -3.63 22.20 15.78
N MET A 350 -3.06 21.51 16.77
CA MET A 350 -2.52 20.14 16.60
C MET A 350 -3.56 19.12 16.12
N MET A 351 -4.86 19.35 16.40
CA MET A 351 -5.94 18.41 16.12
C MET A 351 -6.63 18.64 14.77
N TYR A 352 -6.72 19.89 14.30
CA TYR A 352 -7.47 20.22 13.08
C TYR A 352 -6.59 20.65 11.91
N GLU A 353 -5.33 21.06 12.15
CA GLU A 353 -4.40 21.35 11.06
C GLU A 353 -3.72 20.08 10.55
N GLU A 354 -3.52 20.02 9.23
CA GLU A 354 -2.65 19.01 8.64
C GLU A 354 -1.21 19.17 9.15
N PRO A 355 -0.48 18.07 9.44
CA PRO A 355 0.83 18.15 10.08
C PRO A 355 1.83 19.08 9.39
N LEU A 356 1.85 19.09 8.05
CA LEU A 356 2.72 19.98 7.28
C LEU A 356 2.36 21.46 7.43
N SER A 357 1.07 21.79 7.49
CA SER A 357 0.60 23.17 7.71
C SER A 357 0.91 23.63 9.12
N TRP A 358 0.74 22.75 10.12
CA TRP A 358 1.08 23.06 11.50
C TRP A 358 2.58 23.40 11.66
N TRP A 359 3.46 22.61 11.03
CA TRP A 359 4.89 22.92 11.00
C TRP A 359 5.21 24.20 10.21
N ALA A 360 4.40 24.58 9.22
CA ALA A 360 4.57 25.85 8.52
C ALA A 360 4.23 27.05 9.40
N ASN A 361 3.17 26.93 10.20
CA ASN A 361 2.61 28.01 10.99
C ASN A 361 3.31 28.21 12.34
N HIS A 362 3.79 27.12 12.97
CA HIS A 362 4.13 27.14 14.40
C HIS A 362 5.59 26.81 14.75
N SER A 363 6.49 26.71 13.78
CA SER A 363 7.86 26.20 14.02
C SER A 363 8.95 27.28 14.12
N VAL A 364 8.59 28.52 14.50
CA VAL A 364 9.51 29.67 14.47
C VAL A 364 10.83 29.40 15.23
N ASN A 365 10.78 28.60 16.30
CA ASN A 365 11.93 28.26 17.15
C ASN A 365 12.45 26.82 16.94
N ALA A 366 12.05 26.13 15.87
CA ALA A 366 12.40 24.73 15.62
C ALA A 366 12.70 24.47 14.13
N LEU A 367 13.69 25.18 13.57
CA LEU A 367 13.96 25.20 12.13
C LEU A 367 14.56 23.88 11.62
N LEU A 368 15.40 23.20 12.40
CA LEU A 368 15.94 21.90 12.00
C LEU A 368 14.83 20.84 12.00
N LEU A 369 13.96 20.90 13.01
CA LEU A 369 12.82 20.00 13.12
C LEU A 369 11.77 20.26 12.03
N GLN A 370 11.50 21.53 11.71
CA GLN A 370 10.64 21.92 10.59
C GLN A 370 11.16 21.38 9.25
N SER A 371 12.47 21.51 9.01
CA SER A 371 13.11 20.98 7.80
C SER A 371 12.94 19.46 7.70
N LEU A 372 13.10 18.74 8.82
CA LEU A 372 12.81 17.31 8.88
C LEU A 372 11.33 17.02 8.64
N ALA A 373 10.41 17.80 9.20
CA ALA A 373 8.98 17.61 9.02
C ALA A 373 8.58 17.74 7.55
N TYR A 374 9.00 18.79 6.84
CA TYR A 374 8.76 18.91 5.40
C TYR A 374 9.33 17.73 4.62
N LYS A 375 10.52 17.27 5.00
CA LYS A 375 11.19 16.14 4.36
C LYS A 375 10.43 14.84 4.59
N LEU A 376 10.01 14.53 5.81
CA LEU A 376 9.48 13.21 6.20
C LEU A 376 7.96 13.11 6.08
N LEU A 377 7.22 14.15 6.44
CA LEU A 377 5.75 14.13 6.41
C LEU A 377 5.21 14.09 4.98
N SER A 378 5.99 14.56 4.01
CA SER A 378 5.65 14.48 2.58
C SER A 378 5.91 13.11 1.94
N GLN A 379 6.41 12.12 2.70
CA GLN A 379 6.84 10.83 2.14
C GLN A 379 5.69 9.82 1.98
N PRO A 380 5.62 9.07 0.87
CA PRO A 380 4.73 7.92 0.74
C PRO A 380 5.28 6.74 1.54
N ALA A 381 4.44 5.74 1.75
CA ALA A 381 4.76 4.52 2.49
C ALA A 381 4.83 3.26 1.61
N SER A 382 4.58 3.41 0.30
CA SER A 382 4.40 2.28 -0.61
C SER A 382 5.09 2.49 -1.96
N SER A 383 5.64 1.40 -2.51
CA SER A 383 6.13 1.32 -3.88
C SER A 383 5.05 0.87 -4.87
N SER A 384 3.81 0.62 -4.42
CA SER A 384 2.71 0.10 -5.23
C SER A 384 2.24 1.05 -6.33
N CYS A 385 2.46 2.36 -6.18
CA CYS A 385 2.28 3.35 -7.24
C CYS A 385 3.07 2.99 -8.51
N CYS A 386 4.24 2.34 -8.36
CA CYS A 386 5.05 1.83 -9.46
C CYS A 386 4.46 0.57 -10.10
N GLU A 387 3.71 -0.23 -9.34
CA GLU A 387 3.11 -1.48 -9.84
C GLU A 387 1.85 -1.22 -10.67
N ARG A 388 1.11 -0.13 -10.39
CA ARG A 388 0.00 0.36 -11.22
C ARG A 388 0.44 0.71 -12.65
N ASN A 389 1.75 0.82 -12.91
CA ASN A 389 2.33 1.22 -14.20
C ASN A 389 2.38 0.07 -15.21
N TRP A 390 2.40 -1.18 -14.74
CA TRP A 390 2.63 -2.34 -15.62
C TRP A 390 1.39 -2.71 -16.47
N SER A 391 0.18 -2.38 -16.00
CA SER A 391 -1.04 -2.50 -16.80
C SER A 391 -1.01 -1.53 -18.00
N THR A 392 -0.44 -0.33 -17.82
CA THR A 392 -0.19 0.64 -18.89
C THR A 392 0.87 0.15 -19.87
N TYR A 393 1.95 -0.47 -19.37
CA TYR A 393 2.96 -1.11 -20.22
C TYR A 393 2.35 -2.18 -21.13
N SER A 394 1.39 -2.96 -20.61
CA SER A 394 0.67 -3.98 -21.38
C SER A 394 -0.18 -3.41 -22.52
N LEU A 395 -0.70 -2.19 -22.36
CA LEU A 395 -1.48 -1.47 -23.36
C LEU A 395 -0.59 -0.92 -24.50
N ILE A 396 0.58 -0.39 -24.15
CA ILE A 396 1.54 0.20 -25.09
C ILE A 396 2.35 -0.87 -25.82
N HIS A 397 2.77 -1.91 -25.09
CA HIS A 397 3.60 -3.00 -25.58
C HIS A 397 2.98 -4.37 -25.20
N SER A 398 2.22 -4.95 -26.14
CA SER A 398 1.73 -6.32 -26.02
C SER A 398 2.45 -7.24 -27.01
N ILE A 399 2.77 -8.46 -26.56
CA ILE A 399 3.42 -9.52 -27.37
C ILE A 399 2.64 -9.79 -28.68
N LYS A 400 1.34 -9.49 -28.71
CA LYS A 400 0.46 -9.74 -29.86
C LYS A 400 0.25 -8.56 -30.81
N ARG A 401 0.60 -7.30 -30.45
CA ARG A 401 0.24 -6.13 -31.27
C ARG A 401 1.40 -5.26 -31.77
N ASN A 402 2.55 -5.18 -31.09
CA ASN A 402 3.60 -4.21 -31.46
C ASN A 402 5.02 -4.77 -31.33
N LYS A 403 5.86 -4.63 -32.38
CA LYS A 403 7.33 -4.76 -32.33
C LYS A 403 7.97 -3.38 -32.18
N LEU A 404 7.76 -2.72 -31.03
CA LEU A 404 8.49 -1.48 -30.73
C LEU A 404 9.90 -1.82 -30.27
N GLU A 405 10.87 -0.99 -30.63
CA GLU A 405 12.20 -1.03 -29.98
C GLU A 405 12.06 -0.71 -28.49
N THR A 406 12.88 -1.35 -27.66
CA THR A 406 12.83 -1.22 -26.19
C THR A 406 12.93 0.24 -25.74
N SER A 407 13.84 1.02 -26.32
CA SER A 407 14.01 2.45 -26.02
C SER A 407 12.75 3.25 -26.30
N ARG A 408 12.13 3.04 -27.46
CA ARG A 408 10.89 3.73 -27.84
C ARG A 408 9.70 3.33 -26.96
N ALA A 409 9.66 2.09 -26.49
CA ALA A 409 8.64 1.66 -25.53
C ALA A 409 8.83 2.33 -24.16
N GLU A 410 10.07 2.44 -23.68
CA GLU A 410 10.41 3.13 -22.42
C GLU A 410 10.04 4.63 -22.49
N ASP A 411 10.35 5.32 -23.59
CA ASP A 411 10.00 6.74 -23.80
C ASP A 411 8.48 6.96 -23.84
N LEU A 412 7.74 6.10 -24.54
CA LEU A 412 6.27 6.19 -24.62
C LEU A 412 5.62 5.98 -23.26
N VAL A 413 6.14 5.03 -22.47
CA VAL A 413 5.67 4.79 -21.11
C VAL A 413 5.98 5.99 -20.21
N PHE A 414 7.17 6.57 -20.34
CA PHE A 414 7.56 7.77 -19.61
C PHE A 414 6.60 8.93 -19.90
N MET A 415 6.36 9.25 -21.18
CA MET A 415 5.48 10.35 -21.57
C MET A 415 4.03 10.11 -21.15
N TYR A 416 3.47 8.96 -21.52
CA TYR A 416 2.08 8.64 -21.21
C TYR A 416 1.81 8.70 -19.71
N TYR A 417 2.69 8.08 -18.92
CA TYR A 417 2.45 7.98 -17.49
C TYR A 417 2.62 9.32 -16.77
N ASN A 418 3.65 10.10 -17.11
CA ASN A 418 3.79 11.43 -16.53
C ASN A 418 2.61 12.34 -16.92
N LEU A 419 2.06 12.22 -18.13
CA LEU A 419 0.82 12.92 -18.51
C LEU A 419 -0.39 12.50 -17.65
N CYS A 420 -0.55 11.20 -17.37
CA CYS A 420 -1.59 10.71 -16.45
C CYS A 420 -1.41 11.28 -15.03
N LEU A 421 -0.18 11.24 -14.49
CA LEU A 421 0.11 11.82 -13.17
C LEU A 421 -0.19 13.31 -13.11
N PHE A 422 0.18 14.08 -14.15
CA PHE A 422 -0.16 15.50 -14.23
C PHE A 422 -1.67 15.73 -14.33
N SER A 423 -2.40 14.87 -15.04
CA SER A 423 -3.87 14.93 -15.09
C SER A 423 -4.48 14.70 -13.71
N ARG A 424 -3.97 13.74 -12.93
CA ARG A 424 -4.47 13.40 -11.58
C ARG A 424 -4.37 14.53 -10.56
N GLN A 425 -3.50 15.51 -10.80
CA GLN A 425 -3.33 16.68 -9.94
C GLN A 425 -4.37 17.78 -10.22
N LYS A 426 -5.15 17.68 -11.30
CA LYS A 426 -6.16 18.67 -11.66
C LYS A 426 -7.50 18.29 -11.04
N GLU A 427 -8.24 19.28 -10.52
CA GLU A 427 -9.57 19.07 -9.95
C GLU A 427 -10.56 18.45 -10.96
N THR A 428 -10.42 18.80 -12.25
CA THR A 428 -11.21 18.23 -13.35
C THR A 428 -11.07 16.71 -13.48
N TYR A 429 -10.00 16.11 -12.93
CA TYR A 429 -9.81 14.66 -12.93
C TYR A 429 -10.68 13.94 -11.89
N THR A 430 -11.09 14.60 -10.81
CA THR A 430 -11.98 13.98 -9.79
C THR A 430 -13.44 14.40 -9.98
N SER A 431 -13.69 15.58 -10.55
CA SER A 431 -15.05 16.16 -10.66
C SER A 431 -15.58 16.30 -12.10
N GLY A 432 -14.76 16.09 -13.13
CA GLY A 432 -15.16 16.26 -14.53
C GLY A 432 -15.89 15.07 -15.17
N PRO A 433 -16.43 15.23 -16.40
CA PRO A 433 -17.09 14.15 -17.15
C PRO A 433 -16.14 13.00 -17.52
N SER A 434 -14.84 13.26 -17.59
CA SER A 434 -13.76 12.28 -17.76
C SER A 434 -13.05 11.97 -16.43
N LYS A 435 -13.77 12.01 -15.30
CA LYS A 435 -13.17 11.71 -14.00
C LYS A 435 -12.58 10.30 -13.99
N TYR A 436 -11.42 10.13 -13.35
CA TYR A 436 -10.78 8.82 -13.22
C TYR A 436 -10.55 8.07 -14.54
N TRP A 437 -10.41 8.79 -15.67
CA TRP A 437 -10.39 8.19 -17.01
C TRP A 437 -9.26 7.17 -17.23
N ASP A 438 -8.12 7.32 -16.55
CA ASP A 438 -6.99 6.39 -16.60
C ASP A 438 -7.05 5.33 -15.48
N VAL A 439 -7.94 5.53 -14.50
CA VAL A 439 -8.33 4.52 -13.52
C VAL A 439 -9.49 3.75 -14.12
N VAL A 440 -9.14 2.79 -14.96
CA VAL A 440 -10.10 1.81 -15.44
C VAL A 440 -10.63 1.05 -14.21
N TYR A 441 -11.88 1.26 -13.81
CA TYR A 441 -12.63 0.34 -12.91
C TYR A 441 -12.94 -1.00 -13.61
N VAL A 442 -12.09 -1.39 -14.56
CA VAL A 442 -12.05 -2.70 -15.20
C VAL A 442 -10.66 -3.26 -14.90
N ASN A 443 -10.60 -4.05 -13.83
CA ASN A 443 -9.67 -5.15 -13.65
C ASN A 443 -8.15 -4.80 -13.67
N PRO A 444 -7.57 -4.38 -12.53
CA PRO A 444 -6.14 -4.06 -12.43
C PRO A 444 -5.20 -5.26 -12.33
N PHE A 445 -5.43 -6.43 -12.93
CA PHE A 445 -4.60 -7.60 -12.57
C PHE A 445 -4.26 -8.52 -13.74
N VAL A 446 -3.32 -8.08 -14.60
CA VAL A 446 -2.36 -8.93 -15.33
C VAL A 446 -1.01 -8.19 -15.33
N ILE A 447 0.09 -8.69 -14.76
CA ILE A 447 1.25 -9.31 -15.46
C ILE A 447 2.33 -9.68 -14.40
N GLY A 448 3.03 -10.80 -14.59
CA GLY A 448 4.15 -11.25 -13.75
C GLY A 448 5.54 -10.67 -14.06
N LYS A 449 6.51 -11.01 -13.18
CA LYS A 449 7.98 -10.94 -13.30
C LYS A 449 8.70 -9.59 -13.48
N TYR A 450 8.14 -8.46 -13.05
CA TYR A 450 8.86 -7.17 -13.03
C TYR A 450 8.80 -6.47 -11.66
N GLN A 451 9.94 -5.93 -11.22
CA GLN A 451 10.14 -5.30 -9.91
C GLN A 451 9.88 -3.80 -10.00
N ALA A 452 9.20 -3.23 -9.01
CA ALA A 452 8.71 -1.86 -9.02
C ALA A 452 9.31 -1.05 -7.85
N VAL A 453 9.79 0.17 -8.14
CA VAL A 453 10.70 0.91 -7.26
C VAL A 453 10.41 2.41 -7.25
N LEU A 454 10.37 3.01 -6.06
CA LEU A 454 10.16 4.44 -5.83
C LEU A 454 11.39 5.09 -5.17
N ILE A 455 11.93 6.16 -5.78
CA ILE A 455 13.07 6.97 -5.30
C ILE A 455 12.56 8.37 -4.95
N LYS A 456 12.44 8.76 -3.68
CA LYS A 456 11.82 10.04 -3.32
C LYS A 456 12.80 11.20 -3.25
N LEU A 457 12.41 12.33 -3.87
CA LEU A 457 13.10 13.61 -3.88
C LEU A 457 12.84 14.48 -2.63
N SER A 458 13.79 15.36 -2.30
CA SER A 458 13.71 16.41 -1.28
C SER A 458 12.79 17.54 -1.76
N PRO A 459 12.16 18.29 -0.84
CA PRO A 459 11.41 19.49 -1.20
C PRO A 459 12.30 20.49 -1.96
N GLY A 460 11.89 20.91 -3.16
CA GLY A 460 12.61 21.89 -3.99
C GLY A 460 13.41 21.33 -5.17
N ALA A 461 13.70 20.02 -5.22
CA ALA A 461 14.44 19.41 -6.34
C ALA A 461 13.62 19.29 -7.65
N GLY A 462 12.28 19.34 -7.56
CA GLY A 462 11.38 19.24 -8.73
C GLY A 462 11.54 20.36 -9.76
N ALA A 463 12.17 21.49 -9.38
CA ALA A 463 12.42 22.61 -10.30
C ALA A 463 13.72 22.45 -11.12
N LYS A 464 14.71 21.67 -10.63
CA LYS A 464 15.98 21.44 -11.36
C LYS A 464 15.85 20.35 -12.43
N ALA A 465 15.05 19.32 -12.17
CA ALA A 465 14.69 18.31 -13.18
C ALA A 465 13.88 18.89 -14.38
N ARG A 466 13.35 20.11 -14.25
CA ARG A 466 12.64 20.83 -15.32
C ARG A 466 13.55 21.62 -16.28
N LYS A 467 14.83 21.84 -15.96
CA LYS A 467 15.68 22.82 -16.69
C LYS A 467 16.71 22.21 -17.67
N GLU A 468 16.87 20.89 -17.74
CA GLU A 468 17.87 20.27 -18.63
C GLU A 468 17.30 19.67 -19.93
N SER A 469 16.00 19.83 -20.22
CA SER A 469 15.42 19.50 -21.53
C SER A 469 15.15 20.77 -22.35
N ASN A 470 16.22 21.37 -22.90
CA ASN A 470 16.07 22.40 -23.92
C ASN A 470 15.55 21.74 -25.22
N PRO A 471 14.47 22.23 -25.86
CA PRO A 471 14.01 21.70 -27.13
C PRO A 471 14.97 22.13 -28.25
N VAL A 472 15.51 21.15 -28.99
CA VAL A 472 16.22 21.40 -30.24
C VAL A 472 15.26 22.10 -31.20
N LYS A 473 15.61 23.34 -31.59
CA LYS A 473 14.88 24.09 -32.63
C LYS A 473 14.94 23.34 -33.96
N PRO A 474 13.87 23.34 -34.79
CA PRO A 474 13.92 22.74 -36.11
C PRO A 474 14.82 23.56 -37.03
N SER A 475 15.81 22.93 -37.66
CA SER A 475 16.57 23.52 -38.76
C SER A 475 15.69 23.57 -40.01
N VAL A 476 15.47 24.79 -40.48
CA VAL A 476 14.87 25.12 -41.77
C VAL A 476 15.81 24.63 -42.87
N TRP A 477 15.33 23.75 -43.75
CA TRP A 477 15.94 23.52 -45.05
C TRP A 477 14.96 23.99 -46.12
N GLY A 478 15.23 25.17 -46.65
CA GLY A 478 14.64 25.67 -47.88
C GLY A 478 15.43 25.18 -49.09
N SER A 479 14.72 24.51 -49.99
CA SER A 479 14.79 24.57 -51.46
C SER A 479 16.12 24.92 -52.15
N SER A 480 16.57 24.02 -53.03
CA SER A 480 16.90 24.38 -54.42
C SER A 480 17.12 23.13 -55.29
N LEU A 481 16.38 23.13 -56.42
CA LEU A 481 16.39 22.27 -57.61
C LEU A 481 15.65 20.92 -57.53
#